data_AF-A0A6G3MKT9-F1
#
_entry.id   AF-A0A6G3MKT9-F1
#
_cell.length_a   1.000
_cell.length_b   1.000
_cell.length_c   1.000
_cell.angle_alpha   90.00
_cell.angle_beta   90.00
_cell.angle_gamma   90.00
#
_symmetry.space_group_name_H-M   'P 1'
#
loop_
_entity.id
_entity.type
_entity.pdbx_description
1 polymer ?
#
loop_
_entity_poly.entity_id
_entity_poly.type
_entity_poly.pdbx_seq_one_letter_code
_entity_poly.pdbx_strand_id
1 'polypeptide(L)'
;NTSNKYDDCCYRACLLDAVGDSLQQLKNDLLNDASSFVLTESINSLKIDEMFPYFHTCLSYSSICNILRLQKHKYIEYDPTGFVHCCLPGIPERLRLSSLKCLSEYIQMTQSINEYKYILNLILHDPSLFFRKACVRALIKFPPFQVFLIFVYLRQNMKLPFQVN
;
A
#
# COMPACT_ATOMS: atom_id res chain seq x y z
N ASN A 1 10.41 -11.29 22.58
CA ASN A 1 10.04 -12.50 21.81
C ASN A 1 11.00 -12.86 20.68
N THR A 2 12.22 -12.29 20.63
CA THR A 2 13.28 -12.66 19.67
C THR A 2 14.03 -13.94 20.03
N SER A 3 13.78 -14.49 21.23
CA SER A 3 14.42 -15.68 21.77
C SER A 3 13.56 -16.96 21.67
N ASN A 4 12.48 -16.94 20.88
CA ASN A 4 11.67 -18.14 20.70
C ASN A 4 12.42 -19.17 19.85
N LYS A 5 12.27 -20.45 20.20
CA LYS A 5 12.90 -21.58 19.49
C LYS A 5 12.31 -21.79 18.09
N TYR A 6 11.07 -21.34 17.88
CA TYR A 6 10.40 -21.35 16.58
C TYR A 6 10.26 -19.93 16.04
N ASP A 7 10.47 -19.77 14.73
CA ASP A 7 10.31 -18.49 14.04
C ASP A 7 8.82 -18.14 13.93
N ASP A 8 8.36 -17.36 14.91
CA ASP A 8 6.97 -16.92 15.06
C ASP A 8 6.65 -15.71 14.16
N CYS A 9 6.92 -15.86 12.86
CA CYS A 9 6.72 -14.82 11.85
C CYS A 9 5.29 -14.27 11.82
N CYS A 10 4.30 -15.16 11.92
CA CYS A 10 2.89 -14.81 11.91
C CYS A 10 2.48 -14.05 13.18
N TYR A 11 3.01 -14.47 14.34
CA TYR A 11 2.73 -13.78 15.59
C TYR A 11 3.35 -12.38 15.62
N ARG A 12 4.59 -12.21 15.13
CA ARG A 12 5.20 -10.88 14.98
C ARG A 12 4.40 -9.98 14.04
N ALA A 13 3.93 -10.52 12.91
CA ALA A 13 3.07 -9.78 11.99
C ALA A 13 1.74 -9.35 12.67
N CYS A 14 1.08 -10.25 13.39
CA CYS A 14 -0.14 -9.91 14.13
C CYS A 14 0.09 -8.86 15.22
N LEU A 15 1.22 -8.94 15.94
CA LEU A 15 1.59 -7.90 16.92
C LEU A 15 1.79 -6.55 16.25
N LEU A 16 2.50 -6.51 15.12
CA LEU A 16 2.75 -5.29 14.38
C LEU A 16 1.43 -4.66 13.91
N ASP A 17 0.52 -5.46 13.33
CA ASP A 17 -0.82 -5.02 12.94
C ASP A 17 -1.61 -4.46 14.14
N ALA A 18 -1.62 -5.17 15.27
CA ALA A 18 -2.33 -4.75 16.48
C ALA A 18 -1.80 -3.43 17.06
N VAL A 19 -0.48 -3.24 17.06
CA VAL A 19 0.13 -1.96 17.50
C VAL A 19 -0.27 -0.84 16.56
N GLY A 20 -0.25 -1.07 15.25
CA GLY A 20 -0.69 -0.09 14.25
C GLY A 20 -2.15 0.32 14.43
N ASP A 21 -3.03 -0.64 14.71
CA ASP A 21 -4.47 -0.38 14.93
C ASP A 21 -4.73 0.37 16.25
N SER A 22 -3.90 0.13 17.27
CA SER A 22 -4.02 0.77 18.58
C SER A 22 -3.72 2.28 18.55
N LEU A 23 -3.00 2.77 17.54
CA LEU A 23 -2.66 4.20 17.41
C LEU A 23 -3.90 5.10 17.37
N GLN A 24 -5.00 4.63 16.81
CA GLN A 24 -6.24 5.40 16.72
C GLN A 24 -6.87 5.69 18.10
N GLN A 25 -6.50 4.92 19.12
CA GLN A 25 -7.02 5.05 20.49
C GLN A 25 -6.16 5.94 21.39
N LEU A 26 -4.98 6.36 20.90
CA LEU A 26 -4.04 7.16 21.68
C LEU A 26 -4.44 8.64 21.72
N LYS A 27 -4.09 9.29 22.84
CA LYS A 27 -4.19 10.75 22.97
C LYS A 27 -3.10 11.43 22.13
N ASN A 28 -3.39 12.64 21.67
CA ASN A 28 -2.53 13.40 20.76
C ASN A 28 -1.07 13.55 21.25
N ASP A 29 -0.85 13.68 22.55
CA ASP A 29 0.49 13.94 23.12
C ASP A 29 1.49 12.79 22.92
N LEU A 30 1.00 11.55 22.81
CA LEU A 30 1.83 10.35 22.61
C LEU A 30 1.85 9.88 21.16
N LEU A 31 1.04 10.51 20.30
CA LEU A 31 0.75 10.00 18.96
C LEU A 31 1.96 10.07 18.04
N ASN A 32 2.75 11.15 18.11
CA ASN A 32 3.93 11.35 17.27
C ASN A 32 5.05 10.36 17.58
N ASP A 33 5.28 10.08 18.87
CA ASP A 33 6.31 9.12 19.30
C ASP A 33 5.87 7.70 18.92
N ALA A 34 4.59 7.37 19.14
CA ALA A 34 4.04 6.07 18.81
C ALA A 34 4.01 5.83 17.28
N SER A 35 3.63 6.83 16.47
CA SER A 35 3.63 6.70 15.00
C SER A 35 5.03 6.52 14.45
N SER A 36 6.01 7.25 14.98
CA SER A 36 7.42 7.15 14.59
C SER A 36 8.00 5.78 14.97
N PHE A 37 7.64 5.27 16.14
CA PHE A 37 8.02 3.92 16.57
C PHE A 37 7.44 2.86 15.63
N VAL A 38 6.14 2.92 15.31
CA VAL A 38 5.49 1.95 14.42
C VAL A 38 6.08 2.00 13.01
N LEU A 39 6.38 3.19 12.49
CA LEU A 39 7.06 3.34 11.21
C LEU A 39 8.44 2.67 11.24
N THR A 40 9.24 2.98 12.26
CA THR A 40 10.60 2.45 12.40
C THR A 40 10.59 0.93 12.49
N GLU A 41 9.69 0.36 13.29
CA GLU A 41 9.56 -1.09 13.44
C GLU A 41 9.07 -1.77 12.15
N SER A 42 8.17 -1.11 11.40
CA SER A 42 7.71 -1.60 10.09
C SER A 42 8.85 -1.63 9.07
N ILE A 43 9.69 -0.58 9.04
CA ILE A 43 10.85 -0.52 8.14
C ILE A 43 11.92 -1.56 8.54
N ASN A 44 12.19 -1.71 9.84
CA ASN A 44 13.13 -2.72 10.33
C ASN A 44 12.65 -4.14 10.01
N SER A 45 11.35 -4.37 10.16
CA SER A 45 10.69 -5.63 9.83
C SER A 45 10.82 -5.98 8.34
N LEU A 46 10.66 -5.00 7.44
CA LEU A 46 10.92 -5.19 6.00
C LEU A 46 12.36 -5.59 5.72
N LYS A 47 13.34 -4.90 6.34
CA LYS A 47 14.77 -5.22 6.17
C LYS A 47 15.11 -6.62 6.67
N ILE A 48 14.52 -7.05 7.79
CA ILE A 48 14.74 -8.39 8.33
C ILE A 48 14.22 -9.47 7.36
N ASP A 49 13.02 -9.28 6.81
CA ASP A 49 12.41 -10.23 5.87
C ASP A 49 13.20 -10.29 4.54
N GLU A 50 13.79 -9.17 4.11
CA GLU A 50 14.69 -9.13 2.94
C GLU A 50 15.99 -9.93 3.18
N MET A 51 16.57 -9.82 4.37
CA MET A 51 17.80 -10.55 4.72
C MET A 51 17.56 -12.05 4.99
N PHE A 52 16.36 -12.40 5.45
CA PHE A 52 16.01 -13.77 5.86
C PHE A 52 14.67 -14.19 5.22
N PRO A 53 14.67 -14.71 3.98
CA PRO A 53 13.44 -15.00 3.23
C PRO A 53 12.57 -16.12 3.82
N TYR A 54 12.99 -16.75 4.93
CA TYR A 54 12.23 -17.76 5.67
C TYR A 54 11.00 -17.19 6.40
N PHE A 55 10.88 -15.87 6.53
CA PHE A 55 9.71 -15.20 7.16
C PHE A 55 8.45 -15.17 6.27
N HIS A 56 8.47 -15.86 5.12
CA HIS A 56 7.34 -16.11 4.23
C HIS A 56 6.59 -14.84 3.77
N THR A 57 7.24 -13.68 3.77
CA THR A 57 6.65 -12.37 3.45
C THR A 57 5.49 -11.93 4.34
N CYS A 58 5.18 -12.68 5.41
CA CYS A 58 4.08 -12.37 6.32
C CYS A 58 4.37 -11.07 7.08
N LEU A 59 5.63 -10.87 7.48
CA LEU A 59 6.05 -9.69 8.20
C LEU A 59 6.11 -8.46 7.28
N SER A 60 6.65 -8.62 6.07
CA SER A 60 6.62 -7.57 5.04
C SER A 60 5.19 -7.14 4.69
N TYR A 61 4.27 -8.09 4.57
CA TYR A 61 2.86 -7.81 4.31
C TYR A 61 2.27 -6.86 5.37
N SER A 62 2.42 -7.21 6.65
CA SER A 62 1.91 -6.41 7.77
C SER A 62 2.58 -5.03 7.81
N SER A 63 3.90 -5.00 7.61
CA SER A 63 4.69 -3.76 7.62
C SER A 63 4.23 -2.77 6.56
N ILE A 64 4.02 -3.22 5.32
CA ILE A 64 3.53 -2.38 4.23
C ILE A 64 2.11 -1.88 4.51
N CYS A 65 1.23 -2.75 5.02
CA CYS A 65 -0.12 -2.36 5.40
C CYS A 65 -0.10 -1.28 6.48
N ASN A 66 0.78 -1.39 7.48
CA ASN A 66 0.91 -0.40 8.54
C ASN A 66 1.46 0.94 8.04
N ILE A 67 2.45 0.95 7.17
CA ILE A 67 2.95 2.20 6.56
C ILE A 67 1.79 2.94 5.85
N LEU A 68 0.98 2.22 5.08
CA LEU A 68 -0.19 2.81 4.43
C LEU A 68 -1.22 3.34 5.45
N ARG A 69 -1.48 2.61 6.53
CA ARG A 69 -2.38 3.06 7.60
C ARG A 69 -1.89 4.37 8.22
N LEU A 70 -0.59 4.46 8.55
CA LEU A 70 0.03 5.68 9.07
C LEU A 70 -0.18 6.87 8.11
N GLN A 71 0.04 6.66 6.81
CA GLN A 71 -0.18 7.69 5.78
C GLN A 71 -1.67 8.08 5.66
N LYS A 72 -2.57 7.10 5.69
CA LYS A 72 -4.02 7.31 5.61
C LYS A 72 -4.53 8.17 6.77
N HIS A 73 -4.00 7.97 7.96
CA HIS A 73 -4.32 8.77 9.14
C HIS A 73 -3.52 10.07 9.24
N LYS A 74 -2.65 10.37 8.27
CA LYS A 74 -1.78 11.56 8.25
C LYS A 74 -0.84 11.64 9.45
N TYR A 75 -0.44 10.49 10.00
CA TYR A 75 0.58 10.43 11.04
C TYR A 75 1.99 10.57 10.47
N ILE A 76 2.15 10.29 9.18
CA ILE A 76 3.39 10.43 8.42
C ILE A 76 3.07 11.01 7.04
N GLU A 77 4.10 11.52 6.35
CA GLU A 77 3.97 12.05 5.00
C GLU A 77 3.67 10.95 3.96
N TYR A 78 3.02 11.36 2.87
CA TYR A 78 2.72 10.46 1.77
C TYR A 78 3.98 10.13 0.97
N ASP A 79 4.40 8.87 1.02
CA ASP A 79 5.53 8.34 0.26
C ASP A 79 5.18 6.98 -0.37
N PRO A 80 5.19 6.85 -1.70
CA PRO A 80 4.88 5.61 -2.39
C PRO A 80 6.08 4.68 -2.61
N THR A 81 7.31 5.12 -2.30
CA THR A 81 8.55 4.42 -2.68
C THR A 81 8.58 2.96 -2.23
N GLY A 82 8.21 2.68 -0.98
CA GLY A 82 8.14 1.33 -0.45
C GLY A 82 7.13 0.44 -1.17
N PHE A 83 5.96 0.97 -1.53
CA PHE A 83 4.93 0.22 -2.27
C PHE A 83 5.39 -0.10 -3.69
N VAL A 84 6.00 0.88 -4.37
CA VAL A 84 6.53 0.73 -5.73
C VAL A 84 7.67 -0.29 -5.75
N HIS A 85 8.61 -0.19 -4.81
CA HIS A 85 9.71 -1.15 -4.68
C HIS A 85 9.17 -2.56 -4.54
N CYS A 86 8.22 -2.77 -3.62
CA CYS A 86 7.64 -4.09 -3.38
C CYS A 86 6.75 -4.63 -4.52
N CYS A 87 6.44 -3.83 -5.54
CA CYS A 87 5.75 -4.28 -6.74
C CYS A 87 6.69 -4.76 -7.86
N LEU A 88 8.01 -4.57 -7.73
CA LEU A 88 8.97 -4.92 -8.78
C LEU A 88 9.00 -6.43 -9.09
N PRO A 89 9.33 -6.80 -10.34
CA PRO A 89 9.58 -8.20 -10.68
C PRO A 89 10.77 -8.75 -9.89
N GLY A 90 10.71 -10.03 -9.51
CA GLY A 90 11.71 -10.67 -8.66
C GLY A 90 11.34 -10.71 -7.17
N ILE A 91 10.39 -9.88 -6.74
CA ILE A 91 9.83 -9.94 -5.38
C ILE A 91 8.80 -11.07 -5.30
N PRO A 92 8.68 -11.77 -4.16
CA PRO A 92 7.70 -12.83 -4.01
C PRO A 92 6.28 -12.36 -4.32
N GLU A 93 5.56 -13.13 -5.14
CA GLU A 93 4.29 -12.74 -5.73
C GLU A 93 3.23 -12.34 -4.68
N ARG A 94 3.20 -13.02 -3.53
CA ARG A 94 2.31 -12.68 -2.41
C ARG A 94 2.53 -11.26 -1.89
N LEU A 95 3.80 -10.87 -1.72
CA LEU A 95 4.15 -9.52 -1.29
C LEU A 95 3.75 -8.51 -2.36
N ARG A 96 4.08 -8.78 -3.63
CA ARG A 96 3.71 -7.91 -4.77
C ARG A 96 2.22 -7.62 -4.82
N LEU A 97 1.36 -8.63 -4.65
CA LEU A 97 -0.10 -8.45 -4.66
C LEU A 97 -0.58 -7.56 -3.51
N SER A 98 0.03 -7.68 -2.34
CA SER A 98 -0.31 -6.86 -1.19
C SER A 98 0.16 -5.42 -1.34
N SER A 99 1.36 -5.23 -1.87
CA SER A 99 1.91 -3.91 -2.19
C SER A 99 1.12 -3.23 -3.30
N LEU A 100 0.67 -3.99 -4.31
CA LEU A 100 -0.22 -3.48 -5.35
C LEU A 100 -1.55 -2.98 -4.77
N LYS A 101 -2.14 -3.73 -3.82
CA LYS A 101 -3.33 -3.28 -3.11
C LYS A 101 -3.05 -1.97 -2.36
N CYS A 102 -1.96 -1.90 -1.61
CA CYS A 102 -1.60 -0.70 -0.86
C CYS A 102 -1.31 0.50 -1.78
N LEU A 103 -0.62 0.27 -2.90
CA LEU A 103 -0.34 1.29 -3.91
C LEU A 103 -1.63 1.80 -4.56
N SER A 104 -2.59 0.92 -4.85
CA SER A 104 -3.88 1.33 -5.41
C SER A 104 -4.70 2.17 -4.43
N GLU A 105 -4.70 1.82 -3.14
CA GLU A 105 -5.31 2.63 -2.09
C GLU A 105 -4.57 3.97 -1.92
N TYR A 106 -3.23 3.97 -1.99
CA TYR A 106 -2.42 5.19 -1.97
C TYR A 106 -2.82 6.14 -3.11
N ILE A 107 -2.90 5.64 -4.35
CA ILE A 107 -3.32 6.44 -5.51
C ILE A 107 -4.72 7.00 -5.31
N GLN A 108 -5.65 6.22 -4.77
CA GLN A 108 -7.00 6.70 -4.50
C GLN A 108 -7.02 7.85 -3.48
N MET A 109 -6.13 7.82 -2.48
CA MET A 109 -6.01 8.87 -1.46
C MET A 109 -5.31 10.13 -1.98
N THR A 110 -4.21 9.97 -2.73
CA THR A 110 -3.36 11.09 -3.18
C THR A 110 -3.71 11.61 -4.57
N GLN A 111 -4.53 10.87 -5.33
CA GLN A 111 -4.83 11.11 -6.74
C GLN A 111 -3.57 11.19 -7.62
N SER A 112 -2.51 10.52 -7.22
CA SER A 112 -1.21 10.69 -7.87
C SER A 112 -1.14 10.02 -9.24
N ILE A 113 -0.82 10.83 -10.25
CA ILE A 113 -0.79 10.43 -11.66
C ILE A 113 0.44 9.55 -11.97
N ASN A 114 1.55 9.76 -11.27
CA ASN A 114 2.81 9.06 -11.56
C ASN A 114 2.70 7.57 -11.20
N GLU A 115 2.18 7.27 -10.01
CA GLU A 115 1.96 5.91 -9.51
C GLU A 115 0.84 5.23 -10.29
N TYR A 116 -0.17 5.97 -10.73
CA TYR A 116 -1.18 5.44 -11.66
C TYR A 116 -0.55 4.99 -13.00
N LYS A 117 0.29 5.84 -13.61
CA LYS A 117 1.05 5.48 -14.82
C LYS A 117 1.95 4.27 -14.58
N TYR A 118 2.54 4.16 -13.39
CA TYR A 118 3.35 3.00 -13.02
C TYR A 118 2.52 1.70 -13.01
N ILE A 119 1.31 1.70 -12.43
CA ILE A 119 0.43 0.52 -12.50
C ILE A 119 0.05 0.18 -13.95
N LEU A 120 -0.21 1.18 -14.80
CA LEU A 120 -0.47 0.94 -16.23
C LEU A 120 0.73 0.30 -16.93
N ASN A 121 1.96 0.75 -16.63
CA ASN A 121 3.17 0.12 -17.15
C ASN A 121 3.31 -1.34 -16.70
N LEU A 122 2.98 -1.64 -15.44
CA LEU A 122 2.95 -3.03 -14.95
C LEU A 122 1.92 -3.87 -15.72
N ILE A 123 0.74 -3.33 -16.02
CA ILE A 123 -0.29 -4.04 -16.81
C ILE A 123 0.20 -4.37 -18.21
N LEU A 124 1.05 -3.53 -18.81
CA LEU A 124 1.54 -3.73 -20.17
C LEU A 124 2.76 -4.64 -20.22
N HIS A 125 3.70 -4.46 -19.29
CA HIS A 125 5.07 -4.96 -19.42
C HIS A 125 5.49 -5.98 -18.35
N ASP A 126 4.68 -6.25 -17.32
CA ASP A 126 5.08 -7.23 -16.31
C ASP A 126 5.18 -8.65 -16.89
N PRO A 127 6.23 -9.42 -16.54
CA PRO A 127 6.38 -10.78 -17.05
C PRO A 127 5.30 -11.75 -16.52
N SER A 128 4.72 -11.52 -15.33
CA SER A 128 3.68 -12.38 -14.77
C SER A 128 2.30 -11.97 -15.29
N LEU A 129 1.70 -12.81 -16.14
CA LEU A 129 0.31 -12.61 -16.60
C LEU A 129 -0.68 -12.56 -15.42
N PHE A 130 -0.42 -13.35 -14.37
CA PHE A 130 -1.25 -13.34 -13.16
C PHE A 130 -1.20 -11.98 -12.47
N PHE A 131 0.00 -11.41 -12.31
CA PHE A 131 0.17 -10.10 -11.70
C PHE A 131 -0.46 -8.99 -12.55
N ARG A 132 -0.31 -9.03 -13.87
CA ARG A 132 -0.99 -8.10 -14.79
C ARG A 132 -2.51 -8.09 -14.59
N LYS A 133 -3.12 -9.28 -14.50
CA LYS A 133 -4.56 -9.44 -14.22
C LYS A 133 -4.93 -8.90 -12.84
N ALA A 134 -4.07 -9.08 -11.85
CA ALA A 134 -4.26 -8.51 -10.52
C ALA A 134 -4.22 -6.97 -10.54
N CYS A 135 -3.30 -6.36 -11.29
CA CYS A 135 -3.24 -4.90 -11.48
C CYS A 135 -4.54 -4.34 -12.07
N VAL A 136 -5.07 -4.96 -13.12
CA VAL A 136 -6.36 -4.55 -13.72
C VAL A 136 -7.48 -4.66 -12.69
N ARG A 137 -7.55 -5.76 -11.94
CA ARG A 137 -8.56 -5.95 -10.89
C ARG A 137 -8.41 -4.94 -9.75
N ALA A 138 -7.19 -4.58 -9.39
CA ALA A 138 -6.91 -3.60 -8.35
C ALA A 138 -7.43 -2.21 -8.76
N LEU A 139 -7.20 -1.78 -10.00
CA LEU A 139 -7.73 -0.51 -10.51
C LEU A 139 -9.26 -0.47 -10.59
N ILE A 140 -9.91 -1.60 -10.90
CA ILE A 140 -11.37 -1.70 -10.88
C ILE A 140 -11.89 -1.57 -9.43
N LYS A 141 -11.22 -2.22 -8.49
CA LYS A 141 -11.63 -2.22 -7.08
C LYS A 141 -11.38 -0.89 -6.38
N PHE A 142 -10.27 -0.23 -6.72
CA PHE A 142 -9.83 1.05 -6.17
C PHE A 142 -9.72 2.06 -7.31
N PRO A 143 -10.86 2.62 -7.77
CA PRO A 143 -10.85 3.58 -8.86
C PRO A 143 -10.08 4.84 -8.43
N PRO A 144 -9.02 5.23 -9.15
CA PRO A 144 -8.12 6.31 -8.73
C PRO A 144 -8.77 7.69 -8.83
N PHE A 145 -9.65 7.87 -9.81
CA PHE A 145 -10.36 9.10 -10.06
C PHE A 145 -11.85 8.86 -9.89
N GLN A 146 -12.49 9.65 -9.03
CA GLN A 146 -13.94 9.61 -8.90
C GLN A 146 -14.56 10.04 -10.23
N VAL A 147 -15.53 9.25 -10.68
CA VAL A 147 -16.29 9.46 -11.92
C VAL A 147 -16.84 10.89 -12.00
N PHE A 148 -17.22 11.49 -10.87
CA PHE A 148 -17.73 12.86 -10.80
C PHE A 148 -16.71 13.93 -11.27
N LEU A 149 -15.44 13.80 -10.91
CA LEU A 149 -14.38 14.72 -11.35
C LEU A 149 -14.09 14.59 -12.85
N ILE A 150 -14.16 13.37 -13.39
CA ILE A 150 -14.03 13.12 -14.83
C ILE A 150 -15.22 13.74 -15.58
N PHE A 151 -16.45 13.60 -15.08
CA PHE A 151 -17.62 14.25 -15.68
C PHE A 151 -17.53 15.78 -15.66
N VAL A 152 -17.08 16.38 -14.56
CA VAL A 152 -16.89 17.84 -14.45
C VAL A 152 -15.77 18.32 -15.39
N TYR A 153 -14.63 17.62 -15.44
CA TYR A 153 -13.51 17.96 -16.30
C TYR A 153 -13.84 17.79 -17.79
N LEU A 154 -14.55 16.70 -18.15
CA LEU A 154 -15.05 16.49 -19.51
C LEU A 154 -16.10 17.55 -19.88
N ARG A 155 -16.99 17.94 -18.96
CA ARG A 155 -18.01 18.98 -19.21
C ARG A 155 -17.40 20.37 -19.40
N GLN A 156 -16.30 20.68 -18.71
CA GLN A 156 -15.61 21.97 -18.82
C GLN A 156 -14.70 22.07 -20.05
N ASN A 157 -14.00 20.99 -20.41
CA ASN A 157 -13.00 21.02 -21.49
C ASN A 157 -13.51 20.49 -22.83
N MET A 158 -14.51 19.62 -22.82
CA MET A 158 -15.19 19.15 -24.01
C MET A 158 -16.61 19.70 -23.94
N LYS A 159 -16.96 20.67 -24.79
CA LYS A 159 -18.36 21.10 -24.99
C LYS A 159 -19.16 19.95 -25.60
N LEU A 160 -19.34 18.85 -24.87
CA LEU A 160 -20.11 17.70 -25.32
C LEU A 160 -21.59 18.01 -25.07
N PRO A 161 -22.42 18.01 -26.13
CA PRO A 161 -23.85 18.23 -25.99
C PRO A 161 -24.49 16.89 -25.60
N PHE A 162 -24.46 16.56 -24.31
CA PHE A 162 -25.35 15.54 -23.79
C PHE A 162 -26.37 16.22 -22.88
N GLN A 163 -27.51 16.54 -23.47
CA GLN A 163 -28.75 16.76 -22.72
C GLN A 163 -29.20 15.40 -22.19
N VAL A 164 -29.22 15.26 -20.88
CA VAL A 164 -29.87 14.14 -20.22
C VAL A 164 -31.31 14.58 -19.94
N ASN A 165 -32.27 13.91 -20.56
CA ASN A 165 -33.64 13.82 -20.06
C ASN A 165 -33.68 12.80 -18.93
#